data_AF-A0AA88J1M2-F1
#
_entry.id   AF-A0AA88J1M2-F1
#
_cell.length_a   1.000
_cell.length_b   1.000
_cell.length_c   1.000
_cell.angle_alpha   90.00
_cell.angle_beta   90.00
_cell.angle_gamma   90.00
#
_symmetry.space_group_name_H-M   'P 1'
#
loop_
_entity.id
_entity.type
_entity.pdbx_description
1 polymer ?
#
loop_
_entity_poly.entity_id
_entity_poly.type
_entity_poly.pdbx_seq_one_letter_code
_entity_poly.pdbx_strand_id
1 'polypeptide(L)' 'MDAIDVPVDLRVTLAAFMLTDEADRWWEFTQRGHDVRSMTWEDFETGFRNMYFPNNAQSGEKVCEFCALTQGKLTVA' A
#
# COMPACT_ATOMS: atom_id res chain seq x y z
N MET A 1 -3.79 -5.08 -21.15
CA MET A 1 -3.18 -4.00 -20.36
C MET A 1 -1.82 -4.53 -19.98
N ASP A 2 -0.81 -4.22 -20.78
CA ASP A 2 0.54 -4.71 -20.53
C ASP A 2 1.06 -4.03 -19.28
N ALA A 3 1.52 -4.82 -18.31
CA ALA A 3 2.18 -4.28 -17.13
C ALA A 3 3.39 -3.50 -17.62
N ILE A 4 3.43 -2.20 -17.32
CA ILE A 4 4.65 -1.42 -17.54
C ILE A 4 5.71 -2.08 -16.68
N ASP A 5 6.72 -2.67 -17.30
CA ASP A 5 7.86 -3.23 -16.60
C ASP A 5 8.68 -2.07 -16.03
N VAL A 6 8.36 -1.69 -14.79
CA VAL A 6 9.03 -0.60 -14.09
C VAL A 6 10.34 -1.13 -13.50
N PRO A 7 11.49 -0.53 -13.89
CA PRO A 7 12.78 -0.86 -13.30
C PRO A 7 12.73 -0.77 -11.78
N VAL A 8 13.30 -1.77 -11.09
CA VAL A 8 13.18 -1.93 -9.63
C VAL A 8 13.70 -0.70 -8.88
N ASP A 9 14.76 -0.08 -9.40
CA ASP A 9 15.38 1.14 -8.89
C ASP A 9 14.50 2.39 -8.98
N LEU A 10 13.50 2.39 -9.89
CA LEU A 10 12.57 3.50 -10.04
C LEU A 10 11.27 3.33 -9.25
N ARG A 11 10.96 2.13 -8.76
CA ARG A 11 9.66 1.83 -8.16
C ARG A 11 9.35 2.70 -6.94
N VAL A 12 10.32 2.85 -6.03
CA VAL A 12 10.15 3.69 -4.82
C VAL A 12 9.90 5.14 -5.21
N THR A 13 10.71 5.67 -6.13
CA THR A 13 10.58 7.06 -6.60
C THR A 13 9.23 7.32 -7.27
N LEU A 14 8.77 6.40 -8.12
CA LEU A 14 7.48 6.53 -8.80
C LEU A 14 6.30 6.38 -7.84
N ALA A 15 6.36 5.43 -6.91
CA ALA A 15 5.31 5.25 -5.91
C ALA A 15 5.22 6.46 -4.98
N ALA A 16 6.36 6.98 -4.52
CA ALA A 16 6.44 8.21 -3.74
C ALA A 16 5.82 9.41 -4.46
N PHE A 17 6.09 9.55 -5.77
CA PHE A 17 5.50 10.62 -6.59
C PHE A 17 3.97 10.55 -6.68
N MET A 18 3.39 9.36 -6.53
CA MET A 18 1.95 9.15 -6.57
C MET A 18 1.26 9.36 -5.21
N LEU A 19 2.01 9.58 -4.12
CA LEU A 19 1.44 9.83 -2.81
C LEU A 19 0.84 11.24 -2.74
N THR A 20 -0.30 11.37 -2.07
CA THR A 20 -0.97 12.65 -1.86
C THR A 20 -1.40 12.82 -0.40
N ASP A 21 -1.66 14.06 0.00
CA ASP A 21 -2.26 14.44 1.28
C ASP A 21 -1.53 13.88 2.52
N GLU A 22 -2.13 12.89 3.18
CA GLU A 22 -1.58 12.26 4.38
C GLU A 22 -0.44 11.30 4.05
N ALA A 23 -0.51 10.63 2.89
CA ALA A 23 0.53 9.70 2.45
C ALA A 23 1.82 10.42 2.08
N ASP A 24 1.72 11.60 1.46
CA ASP A 24 2.87 12.44 1.17
C ASP A 24 3.56 12.94 2.44
N ARG A 25 2.78 13.40 3.44
CA ARG A 25 3.30 13.82 4.75
C ARG A 25 4.00 12.68 5.51
N TRP A 26 3.45 11.46 5.46
CA TRP A 26 4.10 10.28 6.02
C TRP A 26 5.44 9.99 5.32
N TRP A 27 5.46 10.12 3.99
CA TRP A 27 6.67 9.90 3.21
C TRP A 27 7.76 10.93 3.56
N GLU A 28 7.43 12.23 3.61
CA GLU A 28 8.37 13.27 4.05
C GLU A 28 9.01 12.98 5.42
N PHE A 29 8.22 12.45 6.37
CA PHE A 29 8.73 12.06 7.68
C PHE A 29 9.67 10.86 7.58
N THR A 30 9.28 9.83 6.83
CA THR A 30 10.07 8.63 6.59
C THR A 30 11.44 8.96 5.97
N GLN A 31 11.47 9.88 5.00
CA GLN A 31 12.71 10.32 4.34
C GLN A 31 13.70 11.02 5.29
N ARG A 32 13.23 11.62 6.39
CA ARG A 32 14.11 12.26 7.39
C ARG A 32 14.80 11.26 8.31
N GLY A 33 14.22 10.07 8.46
CA GLY A 33 14.74 9.00 9.33
C GLY A 33 15.48 7.88 8.61
N HIS A 34 15.36 7.79 7.28
CA HIS A 34 15.91 6.70 6.47
C HIS A 34 16.72 7.21 5.27
N ASP A 35 17.79 6.51 4.93
CA ASP A 35 18.48 6.72 3.65
C ASP A 35 17.64 6.13 2.51
N VAL A 36 16.83 6.98 1.89
CA VAL A 36 15.95 6.65 0.76
C VAL A 36 16.72 6.02 -0.41
N ARG A 37 17.99 6.38 -0.60
CA ARG A 37 18.81 5.80 -1.70
C ARG A 37 19.15 4.33 -1.47
N SER A 38 19.11 3.88 -0.23
CA SER A 38 19.34 2.49 0.16
C SER A 38 18.04 1.70 0.36
N MET A 39 16.88 2.38 0.33
CA MET A 39 15.58 1.78 0.58
C MET A 39 15.19 0.85 -0.58
N THR A 40 14.89 -0.40 -0.25
CA THR A 40 14.37 -1.34 -1.25
C THR A 40 12.88 -1.12 -1.47
N TRP A 41 12.36 -1.65 -2.57
CA TRP A 41 10.91 -1.66 -2.81
C TRP A 41 10.14 -2.37 -1.67
N GLU A 42 10.70 -3.44 -1.11
CA GLU A 42 10.09 -4.21 -0.02
C GLU A 42 10.00 -3.39 1.28
N ASP A 43 11.03 -2.61 1.59
CA ASP A 43 11.03 -1.71 2.76
C ASP A 43 9.94 -0.63 2.61
N PHE A 44 9.86 -0.01 1.43
CA PHE A 44 8.83 0.99 1.11
C PHE A 44 7.43 0.39 1.27
N GLU A 45 7.19 -0.75 0.63
CA GLU A 45 5.89 -1.42 0.62
C GLU A 45 5.47 -1.85 2.04
N THR A 46 6.39 -2.38 2.83
CA THR A 46 6.15 -2.76 4.23
C THR A 46 5.81 -1.55 5.10
N GLY A 47 6.59 -0.46 4.98
CA GLY A 47 6.35 0.78 5.72
C GLY A 47 4.99 1.38 5.38
N PHE A 48 4.67 1.48 4.08
CA PHE A 48 3.40 2.00 3.61
C PHE A 48 2.22 1.15 4.09
N ARG A 49 2.32 -0.18 3.98
CA ARG A 49 1.26 -1.10 4.42
C ARG A 49 1.02 -1.01 5.93
N ASN A 50 2.06 -0.94 6.73
CA ASN A 50 1.91 -0.82 8.19
C ASN A 50 1.24 0.49 8.63
N MET A 51 1.46 1.57 7.89
CA MET A 51 0.85 2.86 8.20
C MET A 51 -0.64 2.91 7.82
N TYR A 52 -1.02 2.33 6.68
CA TYR A 52 -2.36 2.52 6.09
C TYR A 52 -3.27 1.28 6.13
N PHE A 53 -2.71 0.08 6.29
CA PHE A 53 -3.48 -1.16 6.35
C PHE A 53 -3.40 -1.75 7.76
N PRO A 54 -4.52 -1.78 8.51
CA PRO A 54 -4.52 -2.42 9.81
C PRO A 54 -4.22 -3.92 9.68
N ASN A 55 -3.62 -4.51 10.72
CA ASN A 55 -3.15 -5.90 10.70
C ASN A 55 -4.22 -6.92 10.28
N ASN A 56 -5.50 -6.68 10.62
CA ASN A 56 -6.62 -7.54 10.19
C ASN A 56 -6.88 -7.51 8.68
N ALA A 57 -6.60 -6.39 8.01
CA ALA A 57 -6.64 -6.31 6.55
C ALA A 57 -5.44 -7.03 5.92
N GLN A 58 -4.30 -7.05 6.61
CA GLN A 58 -3.07 -7.71 6.14
C GLN A 58 -3.05 -9.23 6.40
N SER A 59 -3.67 -9.70 7.49
CA SER A 59 -3.67 -11.11 7.93
C SER A 59 -4.63 -12.01 7.16
N GLY A 60 -5.42 -11.46 6.24
CA GLY A 60 -6.42 -12.21 5.48
C GLY A 60 -7.76 -12.39 6.20
N GLU A 61 -7.96 -11.82 7.38
CA GLU A 61 -9.26 -11.84 8.08
C GLU A 61 -10.37 -11.21 7.21
N LYS A 62 -10.05 -10.14 6.48
CA LYS A 62 -10.97 -9.53 5.51
C LYS A 62 -11.34 -10.46 4.35
N VAL A 63 -10.47 -11.38 3.95
CA VAL A 63 -10.78 -12.40 2.94
C VAL A 63 -11.79 -13.40 3.50
N CYS A 64 -11.60 -13.86 4.73
CA CYS A 64 -12.54 -14.73 5.41
C CYS A 64 -13.91 -14.06 5.62
N GLU A 65 -13.93 -12.80 6.09
CA GLU A 65 -15.16 -12.01 6.20
C GLU A 65 -15.87 -11.89 4.85
N PHE A 66 -15.12 -11.58 3.79
CA PHE A 66 -15.68 -11.45 2.45
C PHE A 66 -16.26 -12.75 1.91
N CYS A 67 -15.57 -13.89 2.10
CA CYS A 67 -16.07 -15.21 1.72
C CYS A 67 -17.34 -15.61 2.50
N ALA A 68 -17.52 -15.11 3.72
CA ALA A 68 -18.70 -15.35 4.53
C ALA A 68 -19.86 -14.38 4.25
N LEU A 69 -19.63 -13.31 3.46
CA LEU A 69 -20.69 -12.38 3.09
C LEU A 69 -21.76 -13.08 2.27
N THR A 70 -23.02 -12.89 2.67
CA THR A 70 -24.20 -13.27 1.89
C THR A 70 -25.00 -12.02 1.58
N GLN A 71 -25.51 -11.91 0.35
CA GLN A 71 -26.27 -10.74 -0.11
C GLN A 71 -27.53 -10.47 0.73
N GLY A 72 -28.12 -11.51 1.33
CA GLY A 72 -29.32 -11.39 2.14
C GLY A 72 -30.49 -10.78 1.34
N LYS A 73 -31.13 -9.75 1.91
CA LYS A 73 -32.23 -9.00 1.26
C LYS A 73 -31.77 -7.69 0.61
N LEU A 74 -30.45 -7.46 0.50
CA LEU A 74 -29.93 -6.23 -0.09
C LEU A 74 -30.11 -6.28 -1.60
N THR A 75 -30.79 -5.27 -2.14
CA THR A 75 -30.94 -5.10 -3.58
C THR A 75 -29.66 -4.52 -4.16
N VAL A 76 -29.13 -5.17 -5.19
CA VAL A 76 -28.10 -4.59 -6.04
C VAL A 76 -28.84 -3.76 -7.08
N ALA A 77 -28.67 -2.45 -7.04
CA ALA A 77 -29.24 -1.51 -8.00
C ALA A 77 -28.27 -1.25 -9.16
#